data_AF-A0A414YKV3-F1
#
_entry.id   AF-A0A414YKV3-F1
#
_cell.length_a   1.000
_cell.length_b   1.000
_cell.length_c   1.000
_cell.angle_alpha   90.00
_cell.angle_beta   90.00
_cell.angle_gamma   90.00
#
_symmetry.space_group_name_H-M   'P 1'
#
loop_
_entity.id
_entity.type
_entity.pdbx_description
1 polymer ?
#
loop_
_entity_poly.entity_id
_entity_poly.type
_entity_poly.pdbx_seq_one_letter_code
_entity_poly.pdbx_strand_id
1 'polypeptide(L)'
;MELLKKLYKVYSPSGKERTMIKFIWNYTKRITGTKVETDAAGNLYITKGEAESYPCIVAHLDQVQRLHSKDFLPIETGEIIFGYSSRNKRQEGLGADDKNGIWIALKCLEKYDSLKLAFFVSEEVGCVGSGKAVMDFFNDCRFVIQPDRRGYQDIVTEIGWTSLCSPEFLKASGYKKFGYKETHGMMTDVQELKERGLQVSCVNLSCGYYEPHTDHEFTIKKDLINCLSLVEHIIENCTEPYPHQPKIPARRWRSYDEFDEAVDEIFALLDQGELWSAEDLYYMYHSVYPKLDMEDYRRIYTEYYNLNTIEYGKQKL
;
A
#
# COMPACT_ATOMS: atom_id res chain seq x y z
N MET A 1 -21.73 -0.93 0.65
CA MET A 1 -20.90 -1.78 -0.24
C MET A 1 -21.03 -1.47 -1.74
N GLU A 2 -21.99 -0.67 -2.21
CA GLU A 2 -22.12 -0.36 -3.65
C GLU A 2 -20.89 0.32 -4.28
N LEU A 3 -20.27 1.27 -3.59
CA LEU A 3 -19.02 1.88 -4.06
C LEU A 3 -17.89 0.85 -4.20
N LEU A 4 -17.72 -0.01 -3.20
CA LEU A 4 -16.69 -1.05 -3.18
C LEU A 4 -16.83 -1.99 -4.37
N LYS A 5 -18.05 -2.47 -4.66
CA LYS A 5 -18.32 -3.31 -5.84
C LYS A 5 -18.05 -2.60 -7.16
N LYS A 6 -18.22 -1.26 -7.22
CA LYS A 6 -17.85 -0.49 -8.41
C LYS A 6 -16.34 -0.38 -8.55
N LEU A 7 -15.61 -0.18 -7.46
CA LEU A 7 -14.14 -0.17 -7.45
C LEU A 7 -13.60 -1.51 -7.95
N TYR A 8 -14.08 -2.65 -7.41
CA TYR A 8 -13.63 -3.98 -7.83
C TYR A 8 -13.77 -4.23 -9.34
N LYS A 9 -14.82 -3.69 -9.97
CA LYS A 9 -15.04 -3.79 -11.42
C LYS A 9 -14.09 -2.95 -12.26
N VAL A 10 -13.37 -2.01 -11.65
CA VAL A 10 -12.35 -1.23 -12.36
C VAL A 10 -11.07 -2.04 -12.38
N TYR A 11 -10.68 -2.48 -13.57
CA TYR A 11 -9.39 -3.12 -13.79
C TYR A 11 -8.29 -2.09 -13.95
N SER A 12 -7.25 -2.16 -13.12
CA SER A 12 -6.15 -1.20 -13.06
C SER A 12 -4.81 -1.87 -12.78
N PRO A 13 -4.22 -2.65 -13.71
CA PRO A 13 -2.90 -3.22 -13.47
C PRO A 13 -1.83 -2.12 -13.46
N SER A 14 -0.68 -2.41 -12.84
CA SER A 14 0.45 -1.47 -12.72
C SER A 14 0.86 -0.89 -14.08
N GLY A 15 1.05 0.43 -14.12
CA GLY A 15 1.32 1.23 -15.32
C GLY A 15 0.10 1.49 -16.21
N LYS A 16 -1.11 1.02 -15.84
CA LYS A 16 -2.38 1.22 -16.59
C LYS A 16 -3.54 1.68 -15.70
N GLU A 17 -3.23 2.42 -14.65
CA GLU A 17 -4.15 2.89 -13.59
C GLU A 17 -5.10 4.00 -14.05
N ARG A 18 -4.95 4.50 -15.29
CA ARG A 18 -5.73 5.62 -15.86
C ARG A 18 -7.25 5.48 -15.67
N THR A 19 -7.78 4.26 -15.77
CA THR A 19 -9.22 4.01 -15.57
C THR A 19 -9.63 4.21 -14.11
N MET A 20 -8.82 3.74 -13.16
CA MET A 20 -9.04 3.95 -11.72
C MET A 20 -8.89 5.42 -11.35
N ILE A 21 -7.84 6.09 -11.82
CA ILE A 21 -7.64 7.54 -11.64
C ILE A 21 -8.88 8.30 -12.13
N LYS A 22 -9.37 8.00 -13.34
CA LYS A 22 -10.57 8.65 -13.88
C LYS A 22 -11.82 8.35 -13.05
N PHE A 23 -11.97 7.13 -12.53
CA PHE A 23 -13.07 6.77 -11.65
C PHE A 23 -13.07 7.63 -10.38
N ILE A 24 -11.93 7.67 -9.67
CA ILE A 24 -11.75 8.42 -8.42
C ILE A 24 -11.89 9.92 -8.66
N TRP A 25 -11.27 10.45 -9.72
CA TRP A 25 -11.39 11.86 -10.11
C TRP A 25 -12.85 12.28 -10.32
N ASN A 26 -13.63 11.47 -11.05
CA ASN A 26 -15.04 11.77 -11.25
C ASN A 26 -15.87 11.59 -9.98
N TYR A 27 -15.44 10.69 -9.08
CA TYR A 27 -16.07 10.50 -7.78
C TYR A 27 -15.91 11.72 -6.88
N THR A 28 -14.67 12.14 -6.69
CA THR A 28 -14.24 13.22 -5.81
C THR A 28 -14.80 14.56 -6.26
N LYS A 29 -14.85 14.84 -7.57
CA LYS A 29 -15.46 16.06 -8.11
C LYS A 29 -16.93 16.27 -7.75
N ARG A 30 -17.66 15.23 -7.35
CA ARG A 30 -19.06 15.35 -6.89
C ARG A 30 -19.16 15.72 -5.41
N ILE A 31 -18.06 15.65 -4.67
CA ILE A 31 -17.97 16.00 -3.26
C ILE A 31 -17.53 17.47 -3.18
N THR A 32 -18.38 18.30 -2.58
CA THR A 32 -18.15 19.73 -2.42
C THR A 32 -16.90 20.00 -1.57
N GLY A 33 -16.15 21.04 -1.93
CA GLY A 33 -14.95 21.47 -1.19
C GLY A 33 -13.72 20.61 -1.45
N THR A 34 -13.69 19.78 -2.50
CA THR A 34 -12.52 19.01 -2.90
C THR A 34 -11.69 19.71 -3.96
N LYS A 35 -10.37 19.76 -3.75
CA LYS A 35 -9.36 20.12 -4.74
C LYS A 35 -8.64 18.82 -5.14
N VAL A 36 -8.54 18.57 -6.44
CA VAL A 36 -7.96 17.33 -6.99
C VAL A 36 -6.81 17.70 -7.92
N GLU A 37 -5.63 17.11 -7.67
CA GLU A 37 -4.37 17.40 -8.34
C GLU A 37 -3.67 16.10 -8.72
N THR A 38 -2.81 16.14 -9.73
CA THR A 38 -1.97 15.00 -10.14
C THR A 38 -0.55 15.45 -10.36
N ASP A 39 0.42 14.60 -10.05
CA ASP A 39 1.82 14.84 -10.41
C ASP A 39 2.17 14.24 -11.79
N ALA A 40 3.46 14.33 -12.16
CA ALA A 40 3.98 13.79 -13.41
C ALA A 40 4.07 12.25 -13.42
N ALA A 41 4.13 11.60 -12.26
CA ALA A 41 4.12 10.14 -12.14
C ALA A 41 2.72 9.57 -12.36
N GLY A 42 1.67 10.37 -12.09
CA GLY A 42 0.27 9.96 -12.19
C GLY A 42 -0.38 9.75 -10.82
N ASN A 43 0.30 10.08 -9.73
CA ASN A 43 -0.28 10.05 -8.40
C ASN A 43 -1.41 11.08 -8.30
N LEU A 44 -2.42 10.76 -7.49
CA LEU A 44 -3.62 11.58 -7.34
C LEU A 44 -3.70 12.14 -5.91
N TYR A 45 -3.74 13.45 -5.80
CA TYR A 45 -3.80 14.17 -4.53
C TYR A 45 -5.16 14.86 -4.38
N ILE A 46 -5.82 14.65 -3.26
CA ILE A 46 -7.12 15.26 -2.97
C ILE A 46 -7.04 15.97 -1.62
N THR A 47 -7.35 17.25 -1.60
CA THR A 47 -7.53 18.03 -0.37
C THR A 47 -8.99 18.44 -0.26
N LYS A 48 -9.64 18.13 0.86
CA LYS A 48 -10.99 18.60 1.17
C LYS A 48 -10.95 19.62 2.29
N GLY A 49 -11.64 20.74 2.11
CA GLY A 49 -11.77 21.80 3.12
C GLY A 49 -10.51 22.63 3.34
N GLU A 50 -10.65 23.67 4.17
CA GLU A 50 -9.57 24.57 4.60
C GLU A 50 -9.33 24.37 6.10
N ALA A 51 -8.14 23.89 6.47
CA ALA A 51 -7.75 23.63 7.85
C ALA A 51 -6.26 23.92 8.05
N GLU A 52 -5.86 24.20 9.29
CA GLU A 52 -4.44 24.39 9.65
C GLU A 52 -3.65 23.08 9.54
N SER A 53 -4.30 21.95 9.83
CA SER A 53 -3.72 20.62 9.67
C SER A 53 -4.76 19.59 9.25
N TYR A 54 -4.31 18.50 8.64
CA TYR A 54 -5.18 17.49 8.02
C TYR A 54 -4.87 16.08 8.52
N PRO A 55 -5.89 15.23 8.78
CA PRO A 55 -5.70 13.79 8.67
C PRO A 55 -5.36 13.42 7.22
N CYS A 56 -4.52 12.42 7.01
CA CYS A 56 -4.21 11.91 5.68
C CYS A 56 -4.39 10.40 5.59
N ILE A 57 -5.02 9.94 4.49
CA ILE A 57 -5.12 8.53 4.12
C ILE A 57 -4.41 8.32 2.78
N VAL A 58 -3.63 7.25 2.68
CA VAL A 58 -2.98 6.83 1.44
C VAL A 58 -3.39 5.42 1.04
N ALA A 59 -3.34 5.14 -0.25
CA ALA A 59 -3.66 3.84 -0.84
C ALA A 59 -3.05 3.75 -2.25
N HIS A 60 -2.77 2.55 -2.73
CA HIS A 60 -2.30 2.39 -4.11
C HIS A 60 -3.47 2.16 -5.09
N LEU A 61 -3.23 2.44 -6.37
CA LEU A 61 -4.25 2.44 -7.43
C LEU A 61 -4.22 1.17 -8.28
N ASP A 62 -3.07 0.50 -8.29
CA ASP A 62 -2.84 -0.64 -9.14
C ASP A 62 -3.32 -1.94 -8.51
N GLN A 63 -3.10 -3.04 -9.22
CA GLN A 63 -3.38 -4.39 -8.76
C GLN A 63 -2.49 -5.36 -9.53
N VAL A 64 -2.01 -6.41 -8.88
CA VAL A 64 -1.15 -7.42 -9.54
C VAL A 64 -1.87 -8.30 -10.56
N GLN A 65 -3.18 -8.48 -10.45
CA GLN A 65 -3.83 -9.53 -11.23
C GLN A 65 -3.84 -9.22 -12.73
N ARG A 66 -3.38 -10.19 -13.53
CA ARG A 66 -3.31 -10.07 -15.00
C ARG A 66 -4.60 -10.49 -15.70
N LEU A 67 -5.44 -11.27 -15.02
CA LEU A 67 -6.70 -11.78 -15.55
C LEU A 67 -7.86 -10.90 -15.11
N HIS A 68 -8.58 -10.35 -16.08
CA HIS A 68 -9.84 -9.66 -15.83
C HIS A 68 -10.79 -9.83 -17.01
N SER A 69 -11.80 -10.67 -16.83
CA SER A 69 -12.77 -10.96 -17.87
C SER A 69 -13.75 -9.82 -18.06
N LYS A 70 -14.27 -9.66 -19.28
CA LYS A 70 -15.28 -8.63 -19.59
C LYS A 70 -16.58 -8.79 -18.78
N ASP A 71 -16.88 -10.02 -18.35
CA ASP A 71 -18.01 -10.38 -17.52
C ASP A 71 -17.66 -10.52 -16.04
N PHE A 72 -16.49 -10.01 -15.62
CA PHE A 72 -16.09 -10.00 -14.22
C PHE A 72 -17.16 -9.35 -13.35
N LEU A 73 -17.51 -10.04 -12.26
CA LEU A 73 -18.46 -9.56 -11.27
C LEU A 73 -17.92 -9.81 -9.86
N PRO A 74 -17.96 -8.81 -8.96
CA PRO A 74 -17.80 -9.05 -7.54
C PRO A 74 -19.08 -9.69 -7.01
N ILE A 75 -18.99 -10.96 -6.62
CA ILE A 75 -20.07 -11.74 -6.02
C ILE A 75 -20.03 -11.52 -4.52
N GLU A 76 -21.16 -11.16 -3.94
CA GLU A 76 -21.34 -10.94 -2.50
C GLU A 76 -22.17 -12.08 -1.91
N THR A 77 -21.58 -12.86 -1.00
CA THR A 77 -22.22 -13.98 -0.31
C THR A 77 -22.10 -13.82 1.21
N GLY A 78 -23.20 -13.49 1.89
CA GLY A 78 -23.16 -13.24 3.33
C GLY A 78 -22.16 -12.12 3.65
N GLU A 79 -21.07 -12.45 4.34
CA GLU A 79 -20.00 -11.53 4.72
C GLU A 79 -18.83 -11.44 3.73
N ILE A 80 -18.78 -12.31 2.72
CA ILE A 80 -17.63 -12.43 1.82
C ILE A 80 -17.94 -11.81 0.46
N ILE A 81 -16.97 -11.11 -0.13
CA ILE A 81 -16.99 -10.66 -1.52
C ILE A 81 -15.79 -11.25 -2.25
N PHE A 82 -16.00 -11.83 -3.44
CA PHE A 82 -14.94 -12.37 -4.29
C PHE A 82 -15.24 -12.11 -5.77
N GLY A 83 -14.21 -12.15 -6.63
CA GLY A 83 -14.37 -11.91 -8.08
C GLY A 83 -14.70 -13.18 -8.85
N TYR A 84 -15.62 -13.12 -9.81
CA TYR A 84 -16.00 -14.30 -10.61
C TYR A 84 -16.31 -13.93 -12.07
N SER A 85 -15.88 -14.79 -12.99
CA SER A 85 -16.33 -14.78 -14.39
C SER A 85 -17.25 -15.97 -14.64
N SER A 86 -18.53 -15.69 -14.94
CA SER A 86 -19.53 -16.72 -15.20
C SER A 86 -19.28 -17.44 -16.52
N ARG A 87 -18.87 -16.70 -17.55
CA ARG A 87 -18.54 -17.25 -18.87
C ARG A 87 -17.35 -18.21 -18.79
N ASN A 88 -16.32 -17.85 -18.03
CA ASN A 88 -15.12 -18.67 -17.88
C ASN A 88 -15.21 -19.67 -16.71
N LYS A 89 -16.32 -19.64 -15.95
CA LYS A 89 -16.64 -20.55 -14.83
C LYS A 89 -15.53 -20.62 -13.77
N ARG A 90 -14.91 -19.50 -13.44
CA ARG A 90 -13.79 -19.44 -12.50
C ARG A 90 -13.78 -18.16 -11.66
N GLN A 91 -13.15 -18.24 -10.50
CA GLN A 91 -12.78 -17.08 -9.71
C GLN A 91 -11.70 -16.28 -10.45
N GLU A 92 -11.75 -14.97 -10.32
CA GLU A 92 -10.72 -14.05 -10.79
C GLU A 92 -10.42 -13.08 -9.65
N GLY A 93 -9.17 -12.63 -9.55
CA GLY A 93 -8.75 -11.81 -8.41
C GLY A 93 -9.56 -10.51 -8.32
N LEU A 94 -9.89 -10.15 -7.09
CA LEU A 94 -10.81 -9.06 -6.78
C LEU A 94 -10.15 -7.68 -6.99
N GLY A 95 -8.83 -7.61 -6.86
CA GLY A 95 -8.04 -6.41 -6.65
C GLY A 95 -8.36 -5.74 -5.31
N ALA A 96 -8.63 -6.54 -4.28
CA ALA A 96 -8.96 -6.04 -2.95
C ALA A 96 -7.77 -5.33 -2.30
N ASP A 97 -6.57 -5.83 -2.57
CA ASP A 97 -5.30 -5.11 -2.51
C ASP A 97 -5.18 -4.18 -3.75
N ASP A 98 -5.30 -2.85 -3.65
CA ASP A 98 -5.70 -2.04 -2.49
C ASP A 98 -7.04 -1.28 -2.71
N LYS A 99 -7.98 -1.88 -3.44
CA LYS A 99 -9.32 -1.27 -3.58
C LYS A 99 -10.08 -1.17 -2.24
N ASN A 100 -9.70 -1.95 -1.23
CA ASN A 100 -10.20 -1.80 0.13
C ASN A 100 -9.72 -0.48 0.76
N GLY A 101 -8.43 -0.16 0.68
CA GLY A 101 -7.86 1.11 1.12
C GLY A 101 -8.47 2.29 0.38
N ILE A 102 -8.61 2.21 -0.95
CA ILE A 102 -9.30 3.24 -1.76
C ILE A 102 -10.74 3.44 -1.26
N TRP A 103 -11.46 2.36 -0.97
CA TRP A 103 -12.83 2.45 -0.48
C TRP A 103 -12.92 3.15 0.88
N ILE A 104 -12.04 2.80 1.82
CA ILE A 104 -11.96 3.44 3.15
C ILE A 104 -11.65 4.94 2.98
N ALA A 105 -10.64 5.28 2.17
CA ALA A 105 -10.26 6.66 1.89
C ALA A 105 -11.43 7.49 1.36
N LEU A 106 -12.16 6.96 0.37
CA LEU A 106 -13.35 7.63 -0.18
C LEU A 106 -14.50 7.74 0.83
N LYS A 107 -14.66 6.76 1.73
CA LYS A 107 -15.65 6.83 2.80
C LYS A 107 -15.35 7.94 3.81
N CYS A 108 -14.10 8.07 4.21
CA CYS A 108 -13.69 9.17 5.08
C CYS A 108 -13.83 10.53 4.38
N LEU A 109 -13.55 10.61 3.08
CA LEU A 109 -13.73 11.85 2.30
C LEU A 109 -15.19 12.30 2.21
N GLU A 110 -16.14 11.36 2.16
CA GLU A 110 -17.57 11.67 2.26
C GLU A 110 -17.94 12.21 3.64
N LYS A 111 -17.37 11.63 4.70
CA LYS A 111 -17.73 11.88 6.10
C LYS A 111 -17.16 13.18 6.68
N TYR A 112 -15.89 13.50 6.43
CA TYR A 112 -15.19 14.57 7.13
C TYR A 112 -15.08 15.85 6.31
N ASP A 113 -15.20 17.01 6.96
CA ASP A 113 -15.10 18.31 6.29
C ASP A 113 -13.66 18.68 5.89
N SER A 114 -12.66 18.12 6.58
CA SER A 114 -11.24 18.33 6.32
C SER A 114 -10.47 17.02 6.30
N LEU A 115 -9.90 16.67 5.14
CA LEU A 115 -9.16 15.42 4.92
C LEU A 115 -8.25 15.55 3.69
N LYS A 116 -7.07 14.94 3.75
CA LYS A 116 -6.21 14.72 2.59
C LYS A 116 -6.18 13.25 2.19
N LEU A 117 -6.25 12.99 0.89
CA LEU A 117 -5.99 11.67 0.32
C LEU A 117 -4.83 11.77 -0.67
N ALA A 118 -3.93 10.78 -0.65
CA ALA A 118 -2.98 10.58 -1.75
C ALA A 118 -3.09 9.15 -2.26
N PHE A 119 -3.26 8.99 -3.57
CA PHE A 119 -3.30 7.69 -4.21
C PHE A 119 -2.10 7.51 -5.14
N PHE A 120 -1.38 6.41 -4.97
CA PHE A 120 -0.12 6.16 -5.67
C PHE A 120 -0.31 5.17 -6.82
N VAL A 121 0.44 5.36 -7.90
CA VAL A 121 0.49 4.41 -9.03
C VAL A 121 1.61 3.40 -8.84
N SER A 122 1.43 2.20 -9.37
CA SER A 122 2.50 1.20 -9.54
C SER A 122 3.24 0.86 -8.23
N GLU A 123 2.50 0.65 -7.14
CA GLU A 123 3.04 0.20 -5.85
C GLU A 123 3.54 -1.24 -5.95
N GLU A 124 2.76 -2.09 -6.63
CA GLU A 124 2.97 -3.54 -6.72
C GLU A 124 4.21 -3.93 -7.55
N VAL A 125 4.86 -2.95 -8.17
CA VAL A 125 6.09 -3.10 -8.95
C VAL A 125 7.25 -2.27 -8.35
N GLY A 126 7.16 -1.95 -7.06
CA GLY A 126 8.24 -1.32 -6.29
C GLY A 126 7.95 0.13 -5.89
N CYS A 127 6.75 0.43 -5.37
CA CYS A 127 6.43 1.75 -4.76
C CYS A 127 6.73 2.95 -5.70
N VAL A 128 6.57 2.78 -7.02
CA VAL A 128 7.03 3.78 -8.02
C VAL A 128 6.34 5.13 -7.85
N GLY A 129 5.04 5.10 -7.49
CA GLY A 129 4.25 6.29 -7.21
C GLY A 129 4.73 7.02 -5.96
N SER A 130 4.79 6.35 -4.82
CA SER A 130 5.23 6.95 -3.54
C SER A 130 6.70 7.41 -3.59
N GLY A 131 7.55 6.72 -4.35
CA GLY A 131 8.94 7.13 -4.62
C GLY A 131 9.06 8.47 -5.36
N LYS A 132 8.00 8.88 -6.07
CA LYS A 132 7.90 10.17 -6.78
C LYS A 132 6.95 11.17 -6.14
N ALA A 133 6.41 10.85 -4.96
CA ALA A 133 5.38 11.67 -4.32
C ALA A 133 5.85 13.11 -4.06
N VAL A 134 4.92 14.06 -4.20
CA VAL A 134 5.11 15.47 -3.83
C VAL A 134 5.09 15.59 -2.30
N MET A 135 6.27 15.58 -1.67
CA MET A 135 6.38 15.54 -0.20
C MET A 135 5.75 16.75 0.51
N ASP A 136 5.74 17.91 -0.15
CA ASP A 136 5.11 19.12 0.40
C ASP A 136 3.61 18.97 0.66
N PHE A 137 2.95 18.03 -0.03
CA PHE A 137 1.55 17.71 0.21
C PHE A 137 1.28 17.28 1.67
N PHE A 138 2.28 16.69 2.33
CA PHE A 138 2.16 16.12 3.68
C PHE A 138 2.61 17.06 4.80
N ASN A 139 3.12 18.26 4.50
CA ASN A 139 3.74 19.15 5.49
C ASN A 139 2.77 19.62 6.60
N ASP A 140 1.48 19.70 6.28
CA ASP A 140 0.39 20.09 7.19
C ASP A 140 -0.43 18.87 7.67
N CYS A 141 0.05 17.65 7.43
CA CYS A 141 -0.65 16.45 7.88
C CYS A 141 -0.36 16.18 9.36
N ARG A 142 -1.36 15.73 10.11
CA ARG A 142 -1.22 15.34 11.52
C ARG A 142 -0.56 13.97 11.66
N PHE A 143 -0.90 13.08 10.73
CA PHE A 143 -0.45 11.70 10.60
C PHE A 143 -0.86 11.17 9.22
N VAL A 144 -0.34 10.01 8.83
CA VAL A 144 -0.72 9.31 7.59
C VAL A 144 -1.17 7.88 7.90
N ILE A 145 -2.32 7.46 7.37
CA ILE A 145 -2.81 6.08 7.51
C ILE A 145 -2.83 5.43 6.14
N GLN A 146 -2.24 4.25 6.02
CA GLN A 146 -2.40 3.38 4.85
C GLN A 146 -3.26 2.18 5.26
N PRO A 147 -4.48 1.99 4.72
CA PRO A 147 -5.24 0.77 4.94
C PRO A 147 -4.92 -0.25 3.86
N ASP A 148 -3.72 -0.84 3.90
CA ASP A 148 -3.20 -1.72 2.86
C ASP A 148 -2.41 -2.89 3.45
N ARG A 149 -3.13 -3.77 4.12
CA ARG A 149 -2.55 -4.99 4.66
C ARG A 149 -3.60 -6.08 4.69
N ARG A 150 -3.20 -7.30 4.37
CA ARG A 150 -4.09 -8.47 4.48
C ARG A 150 -4.53 -8.71 5.92
N GLY A 151 -5.71 -9.31 6.09
CA GLY A 151 -6.25 -9.68 7.40
C GLY A 151 -7.04 -8.56 8.09
N TYR A 152 -7.10 -8.57 9.42
CA TYR A 152 -8.09 -7.79 10.17
C TYR A 152 -7.62 -7.20 11.52
N GLN A 153 -6.40 -7.49 11.96
CA GLN A 153 -5.92 -7.13 13.30
C GLN A 153 -4.48 -6.58 13.33
N ASP A 154 -3.87 -6.27 12.18
CA ASP A 154 -2.48 -5.80 12.14
C ASP A 154 -2.46 -4.27 12.06
N ILE A 155 -1.72 -3.63 12.97
CA ILE A 155 -1.26 -2.26 12.82
C ILE A 155 0.27 -2.31 12.68
N VAL A 156 0.75 -2.00 11.49
CA VAL A 156 2.17 -1.99 11.17
C VAL A 156 2.78 -0.70 11.70
N THR A 157 3.73 -0.85 12.61
CA THR A 157 4.43 0.26 13.29
C THR A 157 5.93 0.30 12.96
N GLU A 158 6.44 -0.74 12.30
CA GLU A 158 7.83 -0.86 11.89
C GLU A 158 7.93 -1.70 10.61
N ILE A 159 8.75 -1.26 9.66
CA ILE A 159 9.09 -2.00 8.42
C ILE A 159 10.60 -1.91 8.21
N GLY A 160 11.30 -3.03 8.04
CA GLY A 160 12.73 -3.03 7.69
C GLY A 160 13.63 -2.22 8.66
N TRP A 161 13.33 -2.28 9.96
CA TRP A 161 13.95 -1.49 11.05
C TRP A 161 13.62 0.02 11.03
N THR A 162 12.83 0.47 10.06
CA THR A 162 12.29 1.83 10.00
C THR A 162 11.04 1.90 10.86
N SER A 163 11.16 2.56 12.02
CA SER A 163 9.99 2.91 12.83
C SER A 163 9.08 3.87 12.05
N LEU A 164 7.77 3.64 12.10
CA LEU A 164 6.79 4.44 11.34
C LEU A 164 6.10 5.50 12.19
N CYS A 165 5.86 5.25 13.47
CA CYS A 165 5.08 6.14 14.33
C CYS A 165 5.67 6.34 15.72
N SER A 166 5.33 7.47 16.34
CA SER A 166 5.68 7.72 17.74
C SER A 166 4.83 6.90 18.72
N PRO A 167 5.33 6.59 19.93
CA PRO A 167 4.54 5.95 20.97
C PRO A 167 3.28 6.74 21.36
N GLU A 168 3.33 8.08 21.28
CA GLU A 168 2.20 8.97 21.56
C GLU A 168 1.09 8.80 20.55
N PHE A 169 1.42 8.73 19.25
CA PHE A 169 0.44 8.45 18.20
C PHE A 169 -0.21 7.09 18.40
N LEU A 170 0.61 6.08 18.64
CA LEU A 170 0.14 4.72 18.82
C LEU A 170 -0.80 4.60 20.04
N LYS A 171 -0.49 5.29 21.14
CA LYS A 171 -1.38 5.39 22.31
C LYS A 171 -2.68 6.13 21.97
N ALA A 172 -2.61 7.24 21.26
CA ALA A 172 -3.76 8.07 20.89
C ALA A 172 -4.70 7.37 19.89
N SER A 173 -4.15 6.53 19.01
CA SER A 173 -4.91 5.81 17.98
C SER A 173 -5.98 4.87 18.55
N GLY A 174 -5.86 4.45 19.82
CA GLY A 174 -6.84 3.58 20.46
C GLY A 174 -6.98 2.19 19.84
N TYR A 175 -6.05 1.77 18.98
CA TYR A 175 -6.14 0.60 18.10
C TYR A 175 -6.53 -0.70 18.83
N LYS A 176 -6.07 -0.89 20.07
CA LYS A 176 -6.40 -2.07 20.89
C LYS A 176 -7.90 -2.24 21.13
N LYS A 177 -8.68 -1.15 21.17
CA LYS A 177 -10.16 -1.19 21.33
C LYS A 177 -10.85 -1.83 20.13
N PHE A 178 -10.19 -1.85 18.98
CA PHE A 178 -10.68 -2.42 17.72
C PHE A 178 -10.11 -3.83 17.45
N GLY A 179 -9.35 -4.38 18.42
CA GLY A 179 -8.74 -5.71 18.31
C GLY A 179 -7.41 -5.75 17.55
N TYR A 180 -6.87 -4.60 17.16
CA TYR A 180 -5.60 -4.52 16.44
C TYR A 180 -4.39 -4.75 17.35
N LYS A 181 -3.28 -5.20 16.76
CA LYS A 181 -2.01 -5.52 17.42
C LYS A 181 -0.85 -5.01 16.58
N GLU A 182 0.17 -4.48 17.26
CA GLU A 182 1.42 -4.06 16.63
C GLU A 182 2.07 -5.23 15.91
N THR A 183 2.50 -4.99 14.67
CA THR A 183 3.07 -6.01 13.79
C THR A 183 4.21 -5.41 12.96
N HIS A 184 5.20 -6.23 12.62
CA HIS A 184 6.22 -5.85 11.65
C HIS A 184 5.68 -6.05 10.23
N GLY A 185 5.83 -5.03 9.39
CA GLY A 185 5.34 -5.06 8.01
C GLY A 185 6.40 -5.49 7.00
N MET A 186 5.97 -5.49 5.75
CA MET A 186 6.84 -5.56 4.56
C MET A 186 6.78 -4.21 3.85
N MET A 187 7.57 -4.02 2.81
CA MET A 187 7.63 -2.78 2.04
C MET A 187 6.24 -2.38 1.55
N THR A 188 5.89 -1.10 1.78
CA THR A 188 4.67 -0.44 1.29
C THR A 188 4.90 1.06 1.12
N ASP A 189 3.95 1.76 0.49
CA ASP A 189 4.00 3.22 0.27
C ASP A 189 4.39 4.05 1.52
N VAL A 190 3.90 3.72 2.72
CA VAL A 190 4.26 4.49 3.93
C VAL A 190 5.72 4.31 4.36
N GLN A 191 6.36 3.18 4.02
CA GLN A 191 7.81 3.04 4.24
C GLN A 191 8.56 3.99 3.30
N GLU A 192 8.19 3.99 2.01
CA GLU A 192 8.81 4.83 0.99
C GLU A 192 8.65 6.33 1.36
N LEU A 193 7.44 6.75 1.76
CA LEU A 193 7.21 8.11 2.25
C LEU A 193 8.09 8.44 3.48
N LYS A 194 8.29 7.48 4.40
CA LYS A 194 9.14 7.66 5.56
C LYS A 194 10.60 7.87 5.19
N GLU A 195 11.11 7.08 4.26
CA GLU A 195 12.48 7.16 3.78
C GLU A 195 12.74 8.45 3.00
N ARG A 196 11.72 8.96 2.29
CA ARG A 196 11.72 10.25 1.61
C ARG A 196 11.49 11.46 2.52
N GLY A 197 11.38 11.24 3.83
CA GLY A 197 11.38 12.31 4.83
C GLY A 197 10.01 12.73 5.36
N LEU A 198 8.99 11.86 5.30
CA LEU A 198 7.72 12.10 5.98
C LEU A 198 7.93 12.35 7.48
N GLN A 199 7.60 13.56 7.93
CA GLN A 199 7.94 14.06 9.27
C GLN A 199 6.90 13.77 10.35
N VAL A 200 5.81 13.08 10.00
CA VAL A 200 4.72 12.72 10.92
C VAL A 200 4.54 11.22 11.01
N SER A 201 3.91 10.76 12.08
CA SER A 201 3.63 9.35 12.31
C SER A 201 2.80 8.77 11.17
N CYS A 202 3.16 7.58 10.74
CA CYS A 202 2.36 6.81 9.80
C CYS A 202 2.18 5.37 10.27
N VAL A 203 1.12 4.73 9.81
CA VAL A 203 0.85 3.31 10.08
C VAL A 203 0.22 2.66 8.85
N ASN A 204 0.48 1.37 8.69
CA ASN A 204 -0.28 0.54 7.74
C ASN A 204 -1.23 -0.39 8.51
N LEU A 205 -2.48 -0.52 8.05
CA LEU A 205 -3.56 -1.22 8.74
C LEU A 205 -4.08 -2.36 7.90
N SER A 206 -4.28 -3.52 8.51
CA SER A 206 -4.97 -4.60 7.83
C SER A 206 -6.41 -4.21 7.50
N CYS A 207 -6.85 -4.39 6.26
CA CYS A 207 -8.09 -3.79 5.75
C CYS A 207 -9.09 -4.82 5.18
N GLY A 208 -9.04 -6.07 5.67
CA GLY A 208 -10.10 -7.06 5.49
C GLY A 208 -10.05 -7.84 4.19
N TYR A 209 -8.97 -7.77 3.43
CA TYR A 209 -8.72 -8.67 2.29
C TYR A 209 -7.85 -9.86 2.68
N TYR A 210 -8.00 -10.95 1.94
CA TYR A 210 -7.38 -12.24 2.19
C TYR A 210 -6.95 -12.89 0.88
N GLU A 211 -5.95 -13.77 0.98
CA GLU A 211 -5.30 -14.42 -0.19
C GLU A 211 -4.87 -13.40 -1.26
N PRO A 212 -4.17 -12.30 -0.85
CA PRO A 212 -3.75 -11.28 -1.81
C PRO A 212 -2.85 -11.88 -2.87
N HIS A 213 -2.81 -11.20 -4.01
CA HIS A 213 -2.00 -11.59 -5.16
C HIS A 213 -2.36 -12.96 -5.77
N THR A 214 -3.55 -13.46 -5.47
CA THR A 214 -4.10 -14.66 -6.09
C THR A 214 -5.39 -14.35 -6.85
N ASP A 215 -5.85 -15.31 -7.67
CA ASP A 215 -7.19 -15.26 -8.25
C ASP A 215 -8.28 -15.60 -7.23
N HIS A 216 -7.88 -16.07 -6.03
CA HIS A 216 -8.77 -16.44 -4.94
C HIS A 216 -9.01 -15.32 -3.94
N GLU A 217 -8.42 -14.14 -4.18
CA GLU A 217 -8.56 -12.99 -3.32
C GLU A 217 -10.02 -12.65 -3.00
N PHE A 218 -10.28 -12.39 -1.73
CA PHE A 218 -11.61 -12.06 -1.23
C PHE A 218 -11.55 -11.06 -0.09
N THR A 219 -12.67 -10.36 0.11
CA THR A 219 -12.84 -9.41 1.21
C THR A 219 -13.90 -9.91 2.17
N ILE A 220 -13.60 -9.86 3.47
CA ILE A 220 -14.60 -10.04 4.54
C ILE A 220 -15.11 -8.66 4.94
N LYS A 221 -16.40 -8.42 4.70
CA LYS A 221 -17.06 -7.13 4.94
C LYS A 221 -16.93 -6.64 6.37
N LYS A 222 -17.12 -7.54 7.34
CA LYS A 222 -17.02 -7.21 8.77
C LYS A 222 -15.64 -6.64 9.13
N ASP A 223 -14.58 -7.22 8.56
CA ASP A 223 -13.20 -6.81 8.86
C ASP A 223 -12.86 -5.48 8.19
N LEU A 224 -13.30 -5.30 6.93
CA LEU A 224 -13.21 -4.02 6.24
C LEU A 224 -13.93 -2.89 7.01
N ILE A 225 -15.13 -3.16 7.53
CA ILE A 225 -15.89 -2.20 8.34
C ILE A 225 -15.21 -1.93 9.69
N ASN A 226 -14.58 -2.94 10.31
CA ASN A 226 -13.79 -2.74 11.52
C ASN A 226 -12.58 -1.83 11.25
N CYS A 227 -11.89 -2.02 10.12
CA CYS A 227 -10.81 -1.14 9.68
C CYS A 227 -11.29 0.30 9.46
N LEU A 228 -12.40 0.50 8.73
CA LEU A 228 -13.01 1.82 8.57
C LEU A 228 -13.31 2.47 9.94
N SER A 229 -13.86 1.70 10.88
CA SER A 229 -14.20 2.19 12.22
C SER A 229 -12.95 2.63 13.00
N LEU A 230 -11.84 1.92 12.86
CA LEU A 230 -10.55 2.32 13.44
C LEU A 230 -10.02 3.60 12.77
N VAL A 231 -10.03 3.69 11.44
CA VAL A 231 -9.58 4.88 10.71
C VAL A 231 -10.38 6.12 11.13
N GLU A 232 -11.71 5.99 11.20
CA GLU A 232 -12.59 7.05 11.68
C GLU A 232 -12.27 7.45 13.14
N HIS A 233 -12.03 6.47 14.01
CA HIS A 233 -11.63 6.74 15.39
C HIS A 233 -10.30 7.51 15.47
N ILE A 234 -9.29 7.13 14.69
CA ILE A 234 -8.00 7.83 14.65
C ILE A 234 -8.20 9.27 14.17
N ILE A 235 -8.98 9.48 13.10
CA ILE A 235 -9.28 10.82 12.56
C ILE A 235 -9.93 11.73 13.60
N GLU A 236 -10.87 11.20 14.38
CA GLU A 236 -11.65 11.93 15.37
C GLU A 236 -10.89 12.18 16.68
N ASN A 237 -9.98 11.30 17.08
CA ASN A 237 -9.29 11.38 18.39
C ASN A 237 -7.86 11.92 18.30
N CYS A 238 -7.18 11.77 17.17
CA CYS A 238 -5.82 12.26 16.96
C CYS A 238 -5.89 13.69 16.39
N THR A 239 -6.24 14.67 17.23
CA THR A 239 -6.49 16.05 16.76
C THR A 239 -5.23 16.89 16.58
N GLU A 240 -4.14 16.52 17.25
CA GLU A 240 -2.84 17.19 17.19
C GLU A 240 -1.94 16.61 16.08
N PRO A 241 -0.90 17.32 15.62
CA PRO A 241 0.17 16.73 14.84
C PRO A 241 1.00 15.73 15.65
N TYR A 242 1.33 14.59 15.06
CA TYR A 242 2.14 13.54 15.67
C TYR A 242 3.49 13.43 14.96
N PRO A 243 4.44 14.35 15.19
CA PRO A 243 5.72 14.34 14.50
C PRO A 243 6.48 13.04 14.79
N HIS A 244 7.09 12.49 13.76
CA HIS A 244 7.93 11.31 13.86
C HIS A 244 8.93 11.29 12.71
N GLN A 245 10.20 11.11 13.02
CA GLN A 245 11.24 10.84 12.01
C GLN A 245 12.02 9.60 12.44
N PRO A 246 12.10 8.56 11.59
CA PRO A 246 12.91 7.39 11.88
C PRO A 246 14.39 7.77 11.97
N LYS A 247 15.12 7.12 12.88
CA LYS A 247 16.59 7.18 12.89
C LYS A 247 17.13 6.31 11.75
N ILE A 248 17.08 6.80 10.53
CA ILE A 248 17.71 6.13 9.39
C ILE A 248 19.23 6.35 9.51
N PRO A 249 20.07 5.30 9.63
CA PRO A 249 21.51 5.48 9.65
C PRO A 249 21.96 6.19 8.35
N ALA A 250 22.80 7.23 8.47
CA ALA A 250 23.27 8.04 7.32
C ALA A 250 23.93 7.24 6.18
N ARG A 251 24.31 5.98 6.44
CA ARG A 251 24.87 5.04 5.46
C ARG A 251 23.82 4.55 4.45
N ARG A 252 22.55 4.42 4.86
CA ARG A 252 21.43 3.92 4.02
C ARG A 252 21.02 4.92 2.94
N TRP A 253 21.02 6.22 3.25
CA TRP A 253 20.73 7.28 2.27
C TRP A 253 21.71 7.35 1.09
N ARG A 254 22.92 6.76 1.24
CA ARG A 254 23.94 6.69 0.16
C ARG A 254 24.03 5.30 -0.50
N SER A 255 23.33 4.29 0.04
CA SER A 255 23.28 2.94 -0.52
C SER A 255 21.99 2.66 -1.27
N TYR A 256 21.01 3.58 -1.28
CA TYR A 256 19.72 3.39 -1.97
C TYR A 256 19.88 3.29 -3.50
N ASP A 257 20.66 4.19 -4.12
CA ASP A 257 20.96 4.09 -5.56
C ASP A 257 21.67 2.77 -5.91
N GLU A 258 22.64 2.32 -5.08
CA GLU A 258 23.33 1.04 -5.31
C GLU A 258 22.44 -0.17 -4.99
N PHE A 259 21.50 -0.05 -4.04
CA PHE A 259 20.60 -1.13 -3.66
C PHE A 259 19.57 -1.38 -4.75
N ASP A 260 18.92 -0.32 -5.26
CA ASP A 260 17.93 -0.43 -6.32
C ASP A 260 18.57 -0.94 -7.62
N GLU A 261 19.76 -0.43 -7.99
CA GLU A 261 20.54 -0.95 -9.12
C GLU A 261 20.94 -2.43 -8.91
N ALA A 262 21.34 -2.80 -7.70
CA ALA A 262 21.67 -4.19 -7.39
C ALA A 262 20.45 -5.11 -7.44
N VAL A 263 19.27 -4.66 -7.00
CA VAL A 263 18.03 -5.41 -7.08
C VAL A 263 17.72 -5.74 -8.53
N ASP A 264 17.74 -4.74 -9.42
CA ASP A 264 17.44 -4.93 -10.84
C ASP A 264 18.41 -5.93 -11.50
N GLU A 265 19.72 -5.77 -11.27
CA GLU A 265 20.73 -6.67 -11.86
C GLU A 265 20.67 -8.09 -11.29
N ILE A 266 20.49 -8.23 -9.97
CA ILE A 266 20.43 -9.52 -9.29
C ILE A 266 19.14 -10.27 -9.65
N PHE A 267 18.00 -9.58 -9.76
CA PHE A 267 16.74 -10.21 -10.17
C PHE A 267 16.85 -10.71 -11.61
N ALA A 268 17.42 -9.91 -12.51
CA ALA A 268 17.66 -10.32 -13.90
C ALA A 268 18.62 -11.52 -14.01
N LEU A 269 19.56 -11.68 -13.07
CA LEU A 269 20.40 -12.86 -12.97
C LEU A 269 19.61 -14.07 -12.47
N LEU A 270 18.85 -13.92 -11.38
CA LEU A 270 18.08 -15.01 -10.77
C LEU A 270 16.99 -15.56 -11.71
N ASP A 271 16.40 -14.69 -12.56
CA ASP A 271 15.43 -15.07 -13.59
C ASP A 271 16.00 -15.99 -14.68
N GLN A 272 17.32 -16.12 -14.78
CA GLN A 272 17.97 -17.06 -15.70
C GLN A 272 17.87 -18.52 -15.21
N GLY A 273 17.32 -18.74 -14.01
CA GLY A 273 16.95 -20.07 -13.51
C GLY A 273 18.09 -20.85 -12.86
N GLU A 274 19.19 -20.18 -12.52
CA GLU A 274 20.31 -20.76 -11.78
C GLU A 274 20.08 -20.66 -10.27
N LEU A 275 20.42 -21.73 -9.54
CA LEU A 275 20.30 -21.80 -8.08
C LEU A 275 21.48 -21.07 -7.43
N TRP A 276 21.30 -19.79 -7.15
CA TRP A 276 22.23 -18.97 -6.38
C TRP A 276 21.83 -18.91 -4.91
N SER A 277 22.78 -18.73 -4.00
CA SER A 277 22.50 -18.35 -2.61
C SER A 277 22.73 -16.84 -2.41
N ALA A 278 22.20 -16.27 -1.33
CA ALA A 278 22.50 -14.88 -0.96
C ALA A 278 24.01 -14.63 -0.79
N GLU A 279 24.74 -15.64 -0.29
CA GLU A 279 26.20 -15.62 -0.16
C GLU A 279 26.88 -15.56 -1.53
N ASP A 280 26.41 -16.32 -2.52
CA ASP A 280 26.98 -16.28 -3.88
C ASP A 280 26.77 -14.91 -4.53
N LEU A 281 25.57 -14.35 -4.40
CA LEU A 281 25.24 -13.01 -4.89
C LEU A 281 26.12 -11.94 -4.25
N TYR A 282 26.34 -12.04 -2.93
CA TYR A 282 27.28 -11.16 -2.21
C TYR A 282 28.68 -11.27 -2.81
N TYR A 283 29.23 -12.47 -2.99
CA TYR A 283 30.58 -12.63 -3.53
C TYR A 283 30.72 -12.12 -4.98
N MET A 284 29.68 -12.26 -5.80
CA MET A 284 29.70 -11.79 -7.19
C MET A 284 29.61 -10.27 -7.29
N TYR A 285 28.67 -9.68 -6.58
CA TYR A 285 28.26 -8.30 -6.82
C TYR A 285 28.80 -7.31 -5.78
N HIS A 286 29.37 -7.74 -4.66
CA HIS A 286 29.88 -6.81 -3.65
C HIS A 286 31.04 -5.95 -4.18
N SER A 287 31.77 -6.41 -5.20
CA SER A 287 32.79 -5.58 -5.87
C SER A 287 32.18 -4.47 -6.73
N VAL A 288 30.95 -4.66 -7.22
CA VAL A 288 30.18 -3.72 -8.05
C VAL A 288 29.36 -2.77 -7.17
N TYR A 289 28.76 -3.30 -6.11
CA TYR A 289 27.97 -2.56 -5.11
C TYR A 289 28.64 -2.64 -3.72
N PRO A 290 29.79 -1.97 -3.54
CA PRO A 290 30.59 -2.09 -2.33
C PRO A 290 29.93 -1.48 -1.08
N LYS A 291 28.85 -0.70 -1.23
CA LYS A 291 28.12 -0.13 -0.09
C LYS A 291 27.10 -1.10 0.51
N LEU A 292 26.73 -2.16 -0.21
CA LEU A 292 25.81 -3.19 0.26
C LEU A 292 26.53 -4.20 1.13
N ASP A 293 25.95 -4.53 2.27
CA ASP A 293 26.47 -5.58 3.15
C ASP A 293 25.72 -6.91 2.97
N MET A 294 26.21 -7.97 3.61
CA MET A 294 25.65 -9.31 3.49
C MET A 294 24.16 -9.39 3.86
N GLU A 295 23.66 -8.49 4.70
CA GLU A 295 22.25 -8.44 5.07
C GLU A 295 21.40 -7.84 3.94
N ASP A 296 21.92 -6.84 3.22
CA ASP A 296 21.28 -6.29 2.02
C ASP A 296 21.13 -7.37 0.94
N TYR A 297 22.15 -8.19 0.67
CA TYR A 297 22.04 -9.28 -0.30
C TYR A 297 21.06 -10.37 0.12
N ARG A 298 20.97 -10.68 1.42
CA ARG A 298 19.94 -11.58 1.95
C ARG A 298 18.54 -10.99 1.78
N ARG A 299 18.41 -9.66 1.93
CA ARG A 299 17.15 -8.95 1.69
C ARG A 299 16.74 -9.06 0.22
N ILE A 300 17.61 -8.71 -0.72
CA ILE A 300 17.37 -8.83 -2.18
C ILE A 300 16.98 -10.28 -2.53
N TYR A 301 17.75 -11.24 -2.05
CA TYR A 301 17.48 -12.67 -2.25
C TYR A 301 16.10 -13.08 -1.73
N THR A 302 15.77 -12.67 -0.50
CA THR A 302 14.48 -12.98 0.12
C THR A 302 13.32 -12.30 -0.60
N GLU A 303 13.49 -11.05 -1.04
CA GLU A 303 12.52 -10.32 -1.86
C GLU A 303 12.26 -11.03 -3.18
N TYR A 304 13.30 -11.42 -3.91
CA TYR A 304 13.16 -12.17 -5.17
C TYR A 304 12.34 -13.45 -5.00
N TYR A 305 12.69 -14.28 -4.02
CA TYR A 305 11.99 -15.55 -3.83
C TYR A 305 10.62 -15.39 -3.19
N ASN A 306 10.37 -14.34 -2.42
CA ASN A 306 9.02 -14.00 -1.97
C ASN A 306 8.13 -13.58 -3.15
N LEU A 307 8.67 -12.79 -4.09
CA LEU A 307 7.97 -12.42 -5.33
C LEU A 307 7.75 -13.63 -6.26
N ASN A 308 8.73 -14.53 -6.35
CA ASN A 308 8.65 -15.72 -7.22
C ASN A 308 7.94 -16.93 -6.60
N THR A 309 7.85 -17.06 -5.27
CA THR A 309 6.95 -18.04 -4.64
C THR A 309 5.48 -17.68 -4.87
N ILE A 310 5.18 -16.41 -5.12
CA ILE A 310 3.86 -15.94 -5.59
C ILE A 310 3.63 -16.32 -7.07
N GLU A 311 4.65 -16.28 -7.95
CA GLU A 311 4.52 -16.69 -9.37
C GLU A 311 4.54 -18.22 -9.59
N TYR A 312 5.38 -19.00 -8.88
CA TYR A 312 5.58 -20.44 -9.13
C TYR A 312 4.78 -21.40 -8.23
N GLY A 313 4.10 -20.91 -7.19
CA GLY A 313 3.16 -21.71 -6.39
C GLY A 313 2.00 -22.32 -7.19
N LYS A 314 1.83 -21.96 -8.47
CA LYS A 314 0.83 -22.52 -9.41
C LYS A 314 1.34 -23.60 -10.37
N GLN A 315 2.56 -24.12 -10.21
CA GLN A 315 2.99 -25.32 -10.95
C GLN A 315 3.78 -26.31 -10.10
N LYS A 316 3.06 -27.11 -9.29
CA LYS A 316 3.29 -28.55 -9.08
C LYS A 316 2.31 -29.14 -8.06
N LEU A 317 1.16 -29.59 -8.56
CA LEU A 317 0.58 -30.95 -8.48
C LEU A 317 -0.91 -30.91 -8.79
#